data_AF-A0A2V5N0U5-F1
#
_entry.id   AF-A0A2V5N0U5-F1
#
_cell.length_a   1.000
_cell.length_b   1.000
_cell.length_c   1.000
_cell.angle_alpha   90.00
_cell.angle_beta   90.00
_cell.angle_gamma   90.00
#
_symmetry.space_group_name_H-M   'P 1'
#
loop_
_entity.id
_entity.type
_entity.pdbx_description
1 polymer ?
#
loop_
_entity_poly.entity_id
_entity_poly.type
_entity_poly.pdbx_seq_one_letter_code
_entity_poly.pdbx_strand_id
1 'polypeptide(L)' 'MKRRRALLPLPERAARIMARFKSIRWLDEDEKALFALGFAATPEERWKLVRNHIQLFNSSAGSRRRV' A
#
# COMPACT_ATOMS: atom_id res chain seq x y z
N MET A 1 -8.28 -28.66 -13.10
CA MET A 1 -8.48 -27.35 -12.43
C MET A 1 -7.21 -26.96 -11.67
N LYS A 2 -6.48 -25.92 -12.10
CA LYS A 2 -5.35 -25.39 -11.31
C LYS A 2 -5.91 -24.75 -10.04
N ARG A 3 -5.58 -25.27 -8.86
CA ARG A 3 -5.89 -24.62 -7.58
C ARG A 3 -5.29 -23.21 -7.62
N ARG A 4 -6.12 -22.18 -7.77
CA ARG A 4 -5.68 -20.80 -7.54
C ARG A 4 -5.28 -20.75 -6.07
N ARG A 5 -3.98 -20.78 -5.77
CA ARG A 5 -3.50 -20.52 -4.41
C ARG A 5 -4.09 -19.18 -4.00
N ALA A 6 -4.86 -19.17 -2.91
CA ALA A 6 -5.34 -17.92 -2.34
C ALA A 6 -4.10 -17.05 -2.07
N LEU A 7 -4.14 -15.81 -2.57
CA LEU A 7 -3.06 -14.88 -2.30
C LEU A 7 -3.06 -14.60 -0.78
N LEU A 8 -1.88 -14.60 -0.18
CA LEU A 8 -1.72 -14.15 1.20
C LEU A 8 -2.29 -12.72 1.35
N PRO A 9 -2.77 -12.33 2.54
CA PRO A 9 -3.20 -10.96 2.81
C PRO A 9 -2.16 -9.93 2.36
N LEU A 10 -2.64 -8.80 1.82
CA LEU A 10 -1.77 -7.74 1.32
C LEU A 10 -0.68 -7.29 2.33
N PRO A 11 -0.97 -7.11 3.64
CA PRO A 11 0.06 -6.73 4.61
C PRO A 11 1.20 -7.75 4.72
N GLU A 12 0.89 -9.05 4.68
CA GLU A 12 1.89 -10.11 4.74
C GLU A 12 2.75 -10.15 3.48
N ARG A 13 2.14 -9.91 2.31
CA ARG A 13 2.88 -9.80 1.05
C ARG A 13 3.79 -8.57 1.05
N ALA A 14 3.29 -7.43 1.52
CA ALA A 14 4.07 -6.19 1.66
C ALA A 14 5.25 -6.38 2.62
N ALA A 15 5.05 -7.02 3.77
CA ALA A 15 6.13 -7.29 4.73
C ALA A 15 7.26 -8.15 4.13
N ARG A 16 6.92 -9.15 3.31
CA ARG A 16 7.91 -9.98 2.61
C ARG A 16 8.73 -9.18 1.60
N ILE A 17 8.13 -8.19 0.94
CA ILE A 17 8.84 -7.30 0.02
C ILE A 17 9.66 -6.27 0.80
N MET A 18 9.12 -5.72 1.88
CA MET A 18 9.82 -4.77 2.74
C MET A 18 11.11 -5.38 3.32
N ALA A 19 11.09 -6.66 3.68
CA ALA A 19 12.30 -7.37 4.11
C ALA A 19 13.40 -7.39 3.03
N ARG A 20 13.03 -7.40 1.74
CA ARG A 20 13.98 -7.29 0.62
C ARG A 20 14.50 -5.86 0.42
N PHE A 21 13.71 -4.86 0.80
CA PHE A 21 14.10 -3.45 0.69
C PHE A 21 14.96 -2.96 1.85
N LYS A 22 15.08 -3.72 2.95
CA LYS A 22 15.94 -3.36 4.09
C LYS A 22 17.39 -3.03 3.71
N SER A 23 17.94 -3.67 2.67
CA SER A 23 19.32 -3.44 2.22
C SER A 23 19.49 -2.17 1.37
N ILE A 24 18.40 -1.53 0.93
CA ILE A 24 18.45 -0.35 0.07
C ILE A 24 18.74 0.87 0.93
N ARG A 25 19.92 1.47 0.76
CA ARG A 25 20.39 2.59 1.60
C ARG A 25 19.91 3.98 1.19
N TRP A 26 19.44 4.13 -0.05
CA TRP A 26 19.00 5.42 -0.60
C TRP A 26 17.49 5.67 -0.49
N LEU A 27 16.75 4.74 0.14
CA LEU A 27 15.32 4.88 0.42
C LEU A 27 15.10 4.95 1.93
N ASP A 28 14.25 5.88 2.35
CA ASP A 28 13.78 5.96 3.73
C ASP A 28 12.78 4.83 4.04
N GLU A 29 12.53 4.57 5.33
CA GLU A 29 11.62 3.48 5.74
C GLU A 29 10.19 3.66 5.21
N ASP A 30 9.71 4.90 5.18
CA ASP A 30 8.39 5.24 4.64
C ASP A 30 8.31 5.00 3.13
N GLU A 31 9.35 5.39 2.39
CA GLU A 31 9.44 5.12 0.95
C GLU A 31 9.48 3.62 0.69
N LYS A 32 10.30 2.87 1.44
CA LYS A 32 10.36 1.41 1.36
C LYS A 32 8.99 0.78 1.62
N ALA A 33 8.25 1.28 2.61
CA ALA A 33 6.91 0.78 2.92
C ALA A 33 5.92 1.07 1.78
N LEU A 34 5.95 2.28 1.21
CA LEU A 34 5.12 2.66 0.06
C LEU A 34 5.40 1.79 -1.17
N PHE A 35 6.68 1.61 -1.51
CA PHE A 35 7.08 0.77 -2.64
C PHE A 35 6.73 -0.70 -2.39
N ALA A 36 6.94 -1.21 -1.17
CA ALA A 36 6.63 -2.59 -0.83
C ALA A 36 5.13 -2.87 -0.94
N LEU A 37 4.30 -1.95 -0.48
CA LEU A 37 2.84 -2.03 -0.60
C LEU A 37 2.40 -1.98 -2.07
N GLY A 38 2.95 -1.06 -2.86
CA GLY A 38 2.63 -0.91 -4.29
C GLY A 38 3.01 -2.13 -5.12
N PHE A 39 4.14 -2.77 -4.81
CA PHE A 39 4.61 -3.98 -5.49
C PHE A 39 3.84 -5.23 -5.05
N ALA A 40 3.46 -5.31 -3.77
CA ALA A 40 2.72 -6.44 -3.24
C ALA A 40 1.24 -6.47 -3.66
N ALA A 41 0.67 -5.31 -4.00
CA ALA A 41 -0.72 -5.15 -4.38
C ALA A 41 -1.02 -5.65 -5.81
N THR A 42 -2.15 -6.35 -5.98
CA THR A 42 -2.73 -6.57 -7.31
C THR A 42 -3.24 -5.25 -7.90
N PRO A 43 -3.51 -5.16 -9.22
CA PRO A 43 -4.09 -3.97 -9.82
C PRO A 43 -5.38 -3.48 -9.11
N GLU A 44 -6.25 -4.41 -8.71
CA GLU A 44 -7.51 -4.10 -8.03
C GLU A 44 -7.29 -3.56 -6.61
N GLU A 45 -6.37 -4.18 -5.86
CA GLU A 45 -6.01 -3.72 -4.52
C GLU A 45 -5.33 -2.35 -4.57
N ARG A 46 -4.46 -2.12 -5.57
CA ARG A 46 -3.83 -0.82 -5.79
C ARG A 46 -4.88 0.26 -6.06
N TRP A 47 -5.89 -0.04 -6.88
CA TRP A 47 -7.00 0.88 -7.12
C TRP A 47 -7.79 1.16 -5.84
N LYS A 48 -8.00 0.16 -4.97
CA LYS A 48 -8.65 0.35 -3.67
C LYS A 48 -7.81 1.24 -2.74
N LEU A 49 -6.50 1.04 -2.67
CA LEU A 49 -5.60 1.88 -1.88
C LEU A 49 -5.64 3.34 -2.33
N VAL A 50 -5.58 3.60 -3.63
CA VAL A 50 -5.67 4.95 -4.20
C VAL A 50 -7.01 5.61 -3.87
N ARG A 51 -8.13 4.89 -4.05
CA ARG A 51 -9.45 5.40 -3.67
C ARG A 51 -9.55 5.75 -2.19
N ASN A 52 -9.07 4.86 -1.32
CA ASN A 52 -9.06 5.11 0.12
C ASN A 52 -8.22 6.35 0.48
N HIS A 53 -7.06 6.52 -0.16
CA HIS A 53 -6.21 7.69 0.04
C HIS A 53 -6.94 8.99 -0.37
N ILE A 54 -7.56 9.01 -1.55
CA ILE A 54 -8.33 10.17 -2.04
C ILE A 54 -9.49 10.49 -1.09
N GLN A 55 -10.21 9.48 -0.60
CA GLN A 55 -11.30 9.66 0.35
C GLN A 55 -10.81 10.28 1.66
N LEU A 56 -9.75 9.73 2.27
CA LEU A 56 -9.16 10.25 3.50
C LEU A 56 -8.68 11.69 3.33
N PHE A 57 -8.01 11.99 2.22
CA PHE A 57 -7.54 13.33 1.90
C PHE A 57 -8.71 14.32 1.79
N ASN A 58 -9.76 13.95 1.05
CA ASN A 58 -10.96 14.79 0.89
C ASN A 58 -11.72 14.98 2.21
N SER A 59 -11.83 13.94 3.04
CA SER A 59 -12.42 14.04 4.38
C SER A 59 -11.64 14.98 5.29
N SER A 60 -10.30 15.00 5.20
CA SER A 60 -9.46 15.92 5.96
C SER A 60 -9.55 17.37 5.47
N ALA A 61 -9.72 17.59 4.15
CA ALA A 61 -9.88 18.90 3.55
C ALA A 61 -11.25 19.54 3.87
N GLY A 62 -12.30 18.72 4.02
CA GLY A 62 -13.63 19.19 4.40
C GLY A 62 -13.74 19.64 5.86
N SER A 63 -12.88 19.15 6.76
CA SER A 63 -12.90 19.53 8.17
C SER A 63 -12.37 20.94 8.45
N ARG A 64 -11.65 21.55 7.50
CA ARG A 64 -11.02 22.88 7.67
C ARG A 64 -11.89 24.05 7.18
N ARG A 65 -13.11 23.79 6.68
CA ARG A 65 -14.10 24.80 6.22
C ARG A 65 -15.30 24.94 7.17
N ARG A 66 -15.08 24.86 8.48
CA ARG A 66 -16.07 25.28 9.48
C ARG A 66 -15.42 26.32 10.37
N VAL A 67 -15.40 27.57 9.90
CA VAL A 67 -15.23 28.78 10.70
C VAL A 67 -16.22 29.80 10.15
#